data_AF-A0A9L0TUV0-F1
#
_entry.id   AF-A0A9L0TUV0-F1
#
_cell.length_a   1.000
_cell.length_b   1.000
_cell.length_c   1.000
_cell.angle_alpha   90.00
_cell.angle_beta   90.00
_cell.angle_gamma   90.00
#
_symmetry.space_group_name_H-M   'P 1'
#
loop_
_entity.id
_entity.type
_entity.pdbx_description
1 polymer ?
#
loop_
_entity_poly.entity_id
_entity_poly.type
_entity_poly.pdbx_seq_one_letter_code
_entity_poly.pdbx_strand_id
1 'polypeptide(L)'
;MLDLAPFCSATCKNVNVGDKVLYGLYGVVEHSGSMRGGHYTAYVKVRTPSRRLLEHITGKRNVPGLKEPDSESAGQWVHVSDTYVQVVPESRALSAQAYLLFYERIL
;
A
#
# COMPACT_ATOMS: atom_id res chain seq x y z
N MET A 1 -3.95 -10.29 0.84
CA MET A 1 -3.62 -10.09 2.28
C MET A 1 -2.52 -11.07 2.63
N LEU A 2 -1.52 -10.66 3.39
CA LEU A 2 -0.36 -11.48 3.77
C LEU A 2 -0.37 -11.69 5.28
N ASP A 3 -0.28 -12.94 5.73
CA ASP A 3 -0.08 -13.27 7.14
C ASP A 3 1.39 -13.61 7.37
N LEU A 4 2.07 -12.80 8.17
CA LEU A 4 3.47 -13.00 8.53
C LEU A 4 3.66 -13.85 9.79
N ALA A 5 2.60 -14.21 10.51
CA ALA A 5 2.70 -14.97 11.75
C ALA A 5 3.53 -16.27 11.62
N PRO A 6 3.39 -17.09 10.55
CA PRO A 6 4.17 -18.31 10.39
C PRO A 6 5.69 -18.10 10.25
N PHE A 7 6.13 -16.87 9.96
CA PHE A 7 7.54 -16.52 9.77
C PHE A 7 8.12 -15.76 10.99
N CYS A 8 7.32 -15.49 12.01
CA CYS A 8 7.77 -14.82 13.23
C CYS A 8 8.44 -15.82 14.19
N SER A 9 9.48 -15.39 14.89
CA SER A 9 10.08 -16.18 15.96
C SER A 9 9.11 -16.29 17.14
N ALA A 10 9.15 -17.40 17.87
CA ALA A 10 8.43 -17.56 19.14
C ALA A 10 8.85 -16.53 20.21
N THR A 11 9.98 -15.84 20.01
CA THR A 11 10.48 -14.78 20.88
C THR A 11 10.03 -13.37 20.47
N CYS A 12 9.26 -13.25 19.39
CA CYS A 12 8.74 -11.96 18.93
C CYS A 12 7.84 -11.34 20.00
N LYS A 13 8.18 -10.12 20.43
CA LYS A 13 7.35 -9.36 21.38
C LYS A 13 6.00 -9.02 20.73
N ASN A 14 4.92 -9.17 21.49
CA ASN A 14 3.55 -8.81 21.09
C ASN A 14 2.92 -9.69 19.99
N VAL A 15 3.36 -10.95 19.84
CA VAL A 15 2.70 -11.96 19.00
C VAL A 15 2.59 -13.24 19.82
N ASN A 16 1.38 -13.62 20.22
CA ASN A 16 1.15 -14.90 20.90
C ASN A 16 1.02 -16.04 19.89
N VAL A 17 1.22 -17.27 20.37
CA VAL A 17 0.97 -18.47 19.57
C VAL A 17 -0.50 -18.52 19.15
N GLY A 18 -0.76 -18.44 17.84
CA GLY A 18 -2.11 -18.40 17.28
C GLY A 18 -2.58 -17.02 16.82
N ASP A 19 -1.83 -15.95 17.13
CA ASP A 19 -2.13 -14.61 16.62
C ASP A 19 -1.77 -14.51 15.12
N LYS A 20 -2.53 -13.68 14.39
CA LYS A 20 -2.23 -13.34 13.00
C LYS A 20 -1.44 -12.04 12.94
N VAL A 21 -0.47 -11.96 12.03
CA VAL A 21 0.28 -10.73 11.79
C VAL A 21 -0.02 -10.27 10.37
N LEU A 22 -1.14 -9.56 10.22
CA LEU A 22 -1.73 -9.25 8.91
C LEU A 22 -1.11 -8.02 8.27
N TYR A 23 -0.83 -8.15 6.98
CA TYR A 23 -0.33 -7.08 6.12
C TYR A 23 -1.19 -6.92 4.87
N GLY A 24 -1.48 -5.66 4.54
CA GLY A 24 -2.23 -5.24 3.35
C GLY A 24 -1.29 -4.77 2.26
N LEU A 25 -1.43 -5.35 1.05
CA LEU A 25 -0.71 -4.88 -0.12
C LEU A 25 -1.26 -3.52 -0.56
N TYR A 26 -0.37 -2.57 -0.84
CA TYR A 26 -0.78 -1.23 -1.27
C TYR A 26 0.09 -0.62 -2.37
N GLY A 27 1.22 -1.26 -2.68
CA GLY A 27 2.07 -0.88 -3.79
C GLY A 27 2.64 -2.11 -4.48
N VAL A 28 2.64 -2.09 -5.81
CA VAL A 28 3.31 -3.09 -6.66
C VAL A 28 4.16 -2.33 -7.67
N VAL A 29 5.43 -2.66 -7.79
CA VAL A 29 6.27 -2.20 -8.90
C VAL A 29 6.45 -3.36 -9.86
N GLU A 30 6.18 -3.11 -11.14
CA GLU A 30 6.37 -4.06 -12.23
C GLU A 30 7.55 -3.59 -13.09
N HIS A 31 8.39 -4.54 -13.50
CA HIS A 31 9.46 -4.30 -14.45
C HIS A 31 9.20 -5.08 -15.74
N SER A 32 9.10 -4.36 -16.85
CA SER A 32 9.04 -4.96 -18.19
C SER A 32 10.38 -4.78 -18.89
N GLY A 33 11.07 -5.87 -19.20
CA GLY A 33 12.33 -5.82 -19.93
C GLY A 33 13.32 -6.89 -19.48
N SER A 34 14.59 -6.68 -19.81
CA SER A 34 15.68 -7.58 -19.46
C SER A 34 16.44 -7.09 -18.22
N MET A 35 17.35 -7.91 -17.71
CA MET A 35 18.28 -7.48 -16.64
C MET A 35 19.20 -6.31 -17.06
N ARG A 36 19.36 -6.04 -18.36
CA ARG A 36 20.21 -4.95 -18.89
C ARG A 36 19.45 -3.65 -19.13
N GLY A 37 18.12 -3.67 -19.01
CA GLY A 37 17.28 -2.51 -19.29
C GLY A 37 15.82 -2.91 -19.51
N GLY A 38 14.95 -1.98 -19.16
CA GLY A 38 13.51 -2.12 -19.23
C GLY A 38 12.82 -0.87 -18.69
N HIS A 39 11.53 -1.02 -18.38
CA HIS A 39 10.69 0.05 -17.87
C HIS A 39 10.05 -0.35 -16.56
N TYR A 40 9.98 0.59 -15.63
CA TYR A 40 9.34 0.40 -14.34
C TYR A 40 8.01 1.16 -14.31
N THR A 41 6.96 0.47 -13.88
CA THR A 41 5.67 1.10 -13.60
C THR A 41 5.19 0.68 -12.21
N ALA A 42 4.24 1.43 -11.66
CA ALA A 42 3.72 1.18 -10.33
C ALA A 42 2.20 1.08 -10.31
N TYR A 43 1.68 0.18 -9.47
CA TYR A 43 0.29 0.14 -9.05
C TYR A 43 0.21 0.58 -7.60
N VAL A 44 -0.62 1.57 -7.29
CA VAL A 44 -0.75 2.13 -5.93
C VAL A 44 -2.21 2.11 -5.51
N LYS A 45 -2.48 1.60 -4.31
CA LYS A 45 -3.81 1.63 -3.69
C LYS A 45 -4.04 3.00 -3.05
N VAL A 46 -5.02 3.74 -3.56
CA VAL A 46 -5.45 5.03 -3.02
C VAL A 46 -6.04 4.83 -1.64
N ARG A 47 -5.69 5.72 -0.71
CA ARG A 47 -6.16 5.67 0.66
C ARG A 47 -6.69 7.01 1.10
N THR A 48 -7.66 6.93 2.01
CA THR A 48 -8.00 8.03 2.91
C THR A 48 -6.73 8.51 3.60
N PRO A 49 -6.35 9.79 3.45
CA PRO A 49 -5.22 10.36 4.17
C PRO A 49 -5.34 10.07 5.67
N SER A 50 -4.29 9.47 6.22
CA SER A 50 -4.17 9.28 7.66
C SER A 50 -4.12 10.66 8.34
N ARG A 51 -5.12 10.98 9.17
CA ARG A 51 -5.16 12.22 9.95
C ARG A 51 -3.90 12.37 10.82
N ARG A 52 -3.41 11.27 11.38
CA ARG A 52 -2.16 11.23 12.16
C ARG A 52 -0.94 11.58 11.30
N LEU A 53 -0.84 11.02 10.08
CA LEU A 53 0.28 11.30 9.19
C LEU A 53 0.23 12.74 8.67
N LEU A 54 -0.97 13.26 8.40
CA LEU A 54 -1.19 14.67 8.06
C LEU A 54 -0.77 15.60 9.19
N GLU A 55 -1.11 15.27 10.44
CA GLU A 55 -0.69 16.02 11.64
C GLU A 55 0.84 16.03 11.81
N HIS A 56 1.52 14.91 11.53
CA HIS A 56 2.99 14.82 11.60
C HIS A 56 3.69 15.64 10.50
N ILE A 57 3.14 15.65 9.27
CA ILE A 57 3.73 16.40 8.14
C ILE A 57 3.47 17.90 8.25
N THR A 58 2.24 18.29 8.65
CA THR A 58 1.82 19.70 8.66
C THR A 58 2.06 20.41 9.99
N GLY A 59 2.34 19.67 11.07
CA GLY A 59 2.53 20.21 12.42
C GLY A 59 1.27 20.84 13.04
N LYS A 60 0.12 20.80 12.35
CA LYS A 60 -1.14 21.42 12.80
C LYS A 60 -2.02 20.38 13.46
N ARG A 61 -2.09 20.45 14.79
CA ARG A 61 -2.89 19.56 15.66
C ARG A 61 -4.41 19.70 15.47
N ASN A 62 -4.86 20.79 14.84
CA ASN A 62 -6.27 21.06 14.56
C ASN A 62 -6.39 21.87 13.26
N VAL A 63 -6.78 21.23 12.16
CA VAL A 63 -7.28 21.94 10.98
C VAL A 63 -8.79 21.74 10.95
N PRO A 64 -9.59 22.73 11.42
CA PRO A 64 -11.04 22.67 11.28
C PRO A 64 -11.37 22.84 9.79
N GLY A 65 -11.98 21.80 9.18
CA GLY A 65 -12.41 21.84 7.78
C GLY A 65 -11.78 20.82 6.84
N LEU A 66 -11.04 19.81 7.33
CA LEU A 66 -10.75 18.64 6.50
C LEU A 66 -12.10 17.92 6.26
N LYS A 67 -12.72 18.18 5.10
CA LYS A 67 -13.84 17.36 4.62
C LYS A 67 -13.37 15.91 4.71
N GLU A 68 -14.17 15.06 5.36
CA GLU A 68 -14.02 13.60 5.24
C GLU A 68 -13.75 13.32 3.76
N PRO A 69 -12.55 12.80 3.40
CA PRO A 69 -12.26 12.53 2.01
C PRO A 69 -13.34 11.56 1.54
N ASP A 70 -14.03 11.91 0.45
CA ASP A 70 -15.09 11.08 -0.11
C ASP A 70 -14.62 9.62 -0.10
N SER A 71 -15.30 8.79 0.70
CA SER A 71 -14.98 7.39 0.92
C SER A 71 -15.01 6.57 -0.38
N GLU A 72 -15.48 7.16 -1.48
CA GLU A 72 -15.58 6.56 -2.81
C GLU A 72 -14.22 6.27 -3.45
N SER A 73 -13.16 7.03 -3.15
CA SER A 73 -11.83 6.78 -3.72
C SER A 73 -10.94 5.89 -2.86
N ALA A 74 -11.34 5.63 -1.61
CA ALA A 74 -10.57 4.77 -0.72
C ALA A 74 -10.61 3.32 -1.25
N GLY A 75 -9.43 2.74 -1.49
CA GLY A 75 -9.29 1.38 -1.98
C GLY A 75 -9.24 1.23 -3.51
N GLN A 76 -9.43 2.32 -4.27
CA GLN A 76 -9.18 2.32 -5.72
C GLN A 76 -7.70 2.08 -6.00
N TRP A 77 -7.39 1.41 -7.11
CA TRP A 77 -6.02 1.22 -7.58
C TRP A 77 -5.72 2.16 -8.73
N VAL A 78 -4.49 2.67 -8.77
CA VAL A 78 -4.00 3.56 -9.83
C VAL A 78 -2.72 2.96 -10.40
N HIS A 79 -2.66 2.86 -11.74
CA HIS A 79 -1.45 2.54 -12.48
C HIS A 79 -0.72 3.83 -12.87
N VAL A 80 0.58 3.87 -12.61
CA VAL A 80 1.46 5.01 -12.83
C VAL A 80 2.63 4.57 -13.70
N SER A 81 2.74 5.20 -14.87
CA SER A 81 3.85 5.03 -15.82
C SER A 81 4.34 6.41 -16.24
N ASP A 82 5.45 6.86 -15.65
CA ASP A 82 6.00 8.20 -15.84
C ASP A 82 4.97 9.32 -15.60
N THR A 83 4.54 9.99 -16.66
CA THR A 83 3.54 11.07 -16.63
C THR A 83 2.10 10.58 -16.78
N TYR A 84 1.91 9.29 -17.07
CA TYR A 84 0.60 8.68 -17.27
C TYR A 84 0.09 8.04 -15.98
N VAL A 85 -1.09 8.48 -15.55
CA VAL A 85 -1.75 8.04 -14.30
C VAL A 85 -3.18 7.62 -14.63
N GLN A 86 -3.57 6.40 -14.28
CA GLN A 86 -4.89 5.86 -14.62
C GLN A 86 -5.46 5.00 -13.49
N VAL A 87 -6.73 5.22 -13.14
CA VAL A 87 -7.48 4.33 -12.24
C VAL A 87 -7.70 2.97 -12.92
N VAL A 88 -7.42 1.88 -12.21
CA VAL A 88 -7.50 0.50 -12.70
C VAL A 88 -8.21 -0.40 -11.69
N PRO A 89 -8.82 -1.52 -12.12
CA PRO A 89 -9.38 -2.49 -11.18
C PRO A 89 -8.26 -3.16 -10.36
N GLU A 90 -8.58 -3.55 -9.12
CA GLU A 90 -7.65 -4.26 -8.23
C GLU A 90 -7.06 -5.52 -8.86
N SER A 91 -7.85 -6.24 -9.66
CA SER A 91 -7.40 -7.43 -10.38
C SER A 91 -6.20 -7.15 -11.28
N ARG A 92 -6.12 -5.95 -11.91
CA ARG A 92 -4.98 -5.58 -12.76
C ARG A 92 -3.69 -5.44 -11.95
N ALA A 93 -3.78 -4.84 -10.76
CA ALA A 93 -2.63 -4.73 -9.86
C ALA A 93 -2.19 -6.10 -9.32
N LEU A 94 -3.15 -6.98 -8.99
CA LEU A 94 -2.87 -8.32 -8.47
C LEU A 94 -2.35 -9.30 -9.53
N SER A 95 -2.61 -9.05 -10.82
CA SER A 95 -2.08 -9.84 -11.94
C SER A 95 -0.75 -9.34 -12.49
N ALA A 96 -0.20 -8.24 -11.97
CA ALA A 96 1.08 -7.69 -12.42
C ALA A 96 2.25 -8.64 -12.12
N GLN A 97 3.27 -8.64 -12.98
CA GLN A 97 4.52 -9.36 -12.73
C GLN A 97 5.36 -8.59 -11.71
N ALA A 98 5.03 -8.76 -10.44
CA ALA A 98 5.61 -7.99 -9.35
C ALA A 98 7.14 -8.15 -9.25
N TYR A 99 7.84 -7.02 -9.24
CA TYR A 99 9.27 -6.91 -8.93
C TYR A 99 9.50 -6.44 -7.49
N LEU A 100 8.78 -5.42 -7.04
CA LEU A 100 8.76 -4.99 -5.63
C LEU A 100 7.32 -4.95 -5.11
N LEU A 101 7.15 -5.31 -3.84
CA LEU A 101 5.85 -5.31 -3.16
C LEU A 101 5.93 -4.46 -1.89
N PHE A 102 4.97 -3.57 -1.72
CA PHE A 102 4.85 -2.70 -0.56
C PHE A 102 3.63 -3.10 0.26
N TYR A 103 3.90 -3.56 1.48
CA TYR A 103 2.92 -4.02 2.45
C TYR A 103 2.92 -3.13 3.69
N GLU A 104 1.76 -2.90 4.27
CA GLU A 104 1.63 -2.25 5.57
C GLU A 104 0.93 -3.16 6.56
N ARG A 105 1.19 -2.97 7.86
CA ARG A 105 0.53 -3.73 8.92
C ARG A 105 -0.94 -3.30 9.05
N ILE A 106 -1.84 -4.26 8.97
CA ILE A 106 -3.25 -4.09 9.33
C ILE A 106 -3.34 -4.47 10.81
N LEU A 107 -3.89 -3.56 11.63
CA LEU A 107 -3.95 -3.67 13.09
C LEU A 107 -4.40 -5.04 13.59
#